data_AF-A0A6S7F803-F1
#
_entry.id   AF-A0A6S7F803-F1
#
_cell.length_a   1.000
_cell.length_b   1.000
_cell.length_c   1.000
_cell.angle_alpha   90.00
_cell.angle_beta   90.00
_cell.angle_gamma   90.00
#
_symmetry.space_group_name_H-M   'P 1'
#
loop_
_entity.id
_entity.type
_entity.pdbx_description
1 polymer ?
#
loop_
_entity_poly.entity_id
_entity_poly.type
_entity_poly.pdbx_seq_one_letter_code
_entity_poly.pdbx_strand_id
1 'polypeptide(L)' 'MDSGKNFSYRQPNTNDMTETEKLLNNAQDIARRAFVDPSEAAVMDLFRELCNERDRMAWAIDGRESATVH' A
#
# COMPACT_ATOMS: atom_id res chain seq x y z
N MET A 1 2.38 -39.67 -23.34
CA MET A 1 2.54 -39.36 -21.91
C MET A 1 3.87 -38.64 -21.78
N ASP A 2 3.85 -37.31 -21.76
CA ASP A 2 5.05 -36.51 -21.51
C ASP A 2 4.73 -35.47 -20.44
N SER A 3 5.20 -35.84 -19.25
CA SER A 3 5.55 -35.09 -18.06
C SER A 3 5.19 -33.60 -17.97
N GLY A 4 4.34 -33.31 -16.98
CA GLY A 4 4.72 -32.37 -15.93
C GLY A 4 4.84 -30.91 -16.35
N LYS A 5 3.72 -30.29 -16.74
CA LYS A 5 3.58 -28.84 -16.59
C LYS A 5 3.57 -28.53 -15.09
N ASN A 6 4.75 -28.37 -14.50
CA ASN A 6 4.92 -27.68 -13.24
C ASN A 6 4.50 -26.23 -13.46
N PHE A 7 3.19 -25.98 -13.37
CA PHE A 7 2.66 -24.68 -13.01
C PHE A 7 3.07 -24.46 -11.56
N SER A 8 4.35 -24.13 -11.37
CA SER A 8 4.81 -23.48 -10.17
C SER A 8 4.00 -22.20 -10.14
N TYR A 9 2.91 -22.20 -9.38
CA TYR A 9 2.23 -20.98 -8.96
C TYR A 9 3.31 -20.20 -8.23
N ARG A 10 4.04 -19.35 -8.96
CA ARG A 10 4.95 -18.38 -8.40
C ARG A 10 4.10 -17.62 -7.41
N GLN A 11 4.20 -18.00 -6.14
CA GLN A 11 3.53 -17.30 -5.06
C GLN A 11 4.04 -15.86 -5.22
N PRO A 12 3.16 -14.87 -5.44
CA PRO A 12 3.61 -13.50 -5.53
C PRO A 12 4.35 -13.23 -4.22
N ASN A 13 5.64 -12.94 -4.35
CA ASN A 13 6.45 -12.56 -3.21
C ASN A 13 5.72 -11.36 -2.62
N THR A 14 5.36 -11.39 -1.34
CA THR A 14 4.67 -10.28 -0.68
C THR A 14 5.49 -8.97 -0.70
N ASN A 15 6.74 -9.04 -1.15
CA ASN A 15 7.62 -7.90 -1.42
C ASN A 15 7.37 -7.21 -2.79
N ASP A 16 6.57 -7.80 -3.69
CA ASP A 16 6.25 -7.22 -5.00
C ASP A 16 4.99 -6.32 -4.97
N MET A 17 4.40 -6.10 -3.79
CA MET A 17 3.29 -5.16 -3.64
C MET A 17 3.76 -3.73 -3.88
N THR A 18 3.09 -3.04 -4.79
CA THR A 18 3.27 -1.61 -5.02
C THR A 18 2.93 -0.81 -3.75
N GLU A 19 3.52 0.37 -3.60
CA GLU A 19 3.22 1.26 -2.47
C GLU A 19 1.73 1.60 -2.38
N THR A 20 1.07 1.74 -3.52
CA THR A 20 -0.38 1.94 -3.60
C THR A 20 -1.15 0.77 -2.98
N GLU A 21 -0.78 -0.47 -3.29
CA GLU A 21 -1.42 -1.66 -2.71
C GLU A 21 -1.15 -1.79 -1.21
N LYS A 22 0.03 -1.40 -0.74
CA LYS A 22 0.34 -1.35 0.70
C LYS A 22 -0.56 -0.36 1.43
N LEU A 23 -0.74 0.84 0.87
CA LEU A 23 -1.64 1.85 1.42
C LEU A 23 -3.10 1.38 1.43
N LEU A 24 -3.55 0.69 0.37
CA LEU A 24 -4.90 0.16 0.30
C LEU A 24 -5.13 -0.94 1.34
N ASN A 25 -4.18 -1.86 1.51
CA ASN A 25 -4.26 -2.89 2.55
C ASN A 25 -4.27 -2.28 3.95
N ASN A 26 -3.49 -1.22 4.18
CA ASN A 26 -3.50 -0.48 5.43
C ASN A 26 -4.88 0.15 5.70
N ALA A 27 -5.45 0.86 4.72
CA ALA A 27 -6.78 1.45 4.83
C ALA A 27 -7.86 0.41 5.17
N GLN A 28 -7.81 -0.76 4.53
CA GLN A 28 -8.73 -1.86 4.83
C GLN A 28 -8.56 -2.40 6.25
N ASP A 29 -7.33 -2.53 6.74
CA ASP A 29 -7.07 -2.97 8.12
C ASP A 29 -7.57 -1.95 9.14
N ILE A 30 -7.36 -0.66 8.90
CA ILE A 30 -7.91 0.42 9.73
C ILE A 30 -9.45 0.36 9.73
N ALA A 31 -10.07 0.23 8.56
CA ALA A 31 -11.53 0.18 8.45
C ALA A 31 -12.12 -1.02 9.21
N ARG A 32 -11.52 -2.21 9.10
CA ARG A 32 -11.94 -3.41 9.84
C ARG A 32 -11.80 -3.28 11.35
N ARG A 33 -10.87 -2.45 11.83
CA ARG A 33 -10.69 -2.18 13.27
C ARG A 33 -11.63 -1.09 13.78
N ALA A 34 -11.96 -0.11 12.94
CA ALA A 34 -12.80 1.03 13.29
C ALA A 34 -14.30 0.76 13.16
N PHE A 35 -14.70 -0.10 12.22
CA PHE A 35 -16.10 -0.37 11.89
C PHE A 35 -16.42 -1.86 11.96
N VAL A 36 -17.60 -2.18 12.50
CA VAL A 36 -18.10 -3.56 12.58
C VAL A 36 -18.43 -4.13 11.19
N ASP A 37 -18.92 -3.27 10.28
CA ASP A 37 -19.14 -3.58 8.87
C ASP A 37 -18.57 -2.43 8.02
N PRO A 38 -17.27 -2.48 7.65
CA PRO A 38 -16.65 -1.41 6.89
C PRO A 38 -17.18 -1.39 5.45
N SER A 39 -17.83 -0.28 5.09
CA SER A 39 -18.22 -0.07 3.70
C SER A 39 -17.01 0.23 2.82
N GLU A 40 -17.13 -0.08 1.52
CA GLU A 40 -16.11 0.27 0.53
C GLU A 40 -15.82 1.77 0.53
N ALA A 41 -16.86 2.61 0.69
CA ALA A 41 -16.69 4.06 0.78
C ALA A 41 -15.77 4.48 1.93
N ALA A 42 -15.96 3.90 3.12
CA ALA A 42 -15.11 4.19 4.28
C ALA A 42 -13.65 3.78 4.06
N VAL A 43 -13.42 2.62 3.43
CA VAL A 43 -12.07 2.17 3.04
C VAL A 43 -11.45 3.15 2.04
N MET A 44 -12.21 3.60 1.03
CA MET A 44 -11.71 4.50 0.00
C MET A 44 -11.46 5.93 0.52
N ASP A 45 -12.22 6.37 1.52
CA ASP A 45 -11.95 7.63 2.23
C ASP A 45 -10.63 7.55 3.00
N LEU A 46 -10.43 6.49 3.80
CA LEU A 46 -9.17 6.24 4.52
C LEU A 46 -7.97 6.10 3.57
N PHE A 47 -8.15 5.40 2.45
CA PHE A 47 -7.11 5.23 1.44
C PHE A 47 -6.69 6.57 0.82
N ARG A 48 -7.65 7.45 0.52
CA ARG A 48 -7.36 8.80 0.01
C ARG A 48 -6.61 9.64 1.04
N GLU A 49 -6.98 9.53 2.32
CA GLU A 49 -6.27 10.21 3.41
C GLU A 49 -4.81 9.73 3.53
N LEU A 50 -4.58 8.41 3.47
CA LEU A 50 -3.24 7.83 3.48
C LEU A 50 -2.40 8.24 2.26
N CYS A 51 -3.00 8.33 1.06
CA CYS A 51 -2.33 8.85 -0.13
C CYS A 51 -1.93 10.32 0.07
N ASN A 52 -2.84 11.16 0.57
CA ASN A 52 -2.58 12.57 0.82
C ASN A 52 -1.46 12.76 1.85
N GLU A 53 -1.44 11.96 2.92
CA GLU A 53 -0.39 12.01 3.93
C GLU A 53 0.95 11.59 3.34
N ARG A 54 1.00 10.52 2.54
CA ARG A 54 2.21 10.13 1.81
C ARG A 54 2.71 11.26 0.92
N ASP A 55 1.83 11.89 0.14
CA ASP A 55 2.23 12.93 -0.79
C ASP A 55 2.79 14.16 -0.05
N ARG A 56 2.22 14.51 1.11
CA ARG A 56 2.78 15.53 2.01
C ARG A 56 4.14 15.14 2.58
N MET A 57 4.28 13.89 3.05
CA MET A 57 5.54 13.39 3.58
C MET A 57 6.63 13.26 2.49
N ALA A 58 6.26 12.88 1.27
CA ALA A 58 7.17 12.81 0.13
C ALA A 58 7.77 14.20 -0.17
N TRP A 59 6.96 15.26 -0.10
CA TRP A 59 7.44 16.64 -0.24
C TRP A 59 8.33 17.08 0.94
N ALA A 60 8.02 16.65 2.16
CA ALA A 60 8.83 16.94 3.34
C ALA A 60 10.20 16.23 3.32
N ILE A 61 10.28 15.05 2.70
CA ILE A 61 11.53 14.30 2.53
C ILE A 61 12.42 14.93 1.46
N ASP A 62 11.84 15.38 0.33
CA ASP A 62 12.57 16.07 -0.74
C ASP A 62 13.23 17.38 -0.25
N GLY A 63 12.56 18.12 0.65
CA GLY A 63 13.14 19.30 1.30
C GLY A 63 14.28 19.01 2.29
N ARG A 64 14.41 17.78 2.79
CA ARG A 64 15.47 17.39 3.72
C ARG A 64 16.78 17.04 3.01
N GLU A 65 16.72 16.61 1.74
CA GLU A 65 17.92 16.35 0.94
C GLU A 65 18.62 17.64 0.50
N SER A 66 17.88 18.75 0.31
CA SER A 66 18.47 20.07 0.02
C SER A 66 19.08 20.80 1.23
N ALA A 67 18.89 20.29 2.46
CA ALA A 67 19.40 20.92 3.69
C ALA A 67 20.70 20.29 4.22
N THR A 68 21.42 19.49 3.42
CA THR A 68 22.83 19.19 3.71
C THR A 68 23.69 20.23 2.99
N VAL A 69 23.74 21.43 3.57
CA VAL A 69 24.69 22.47 3.15
C VAL A 69 26.08 22.01 3.62
N HIS A 70 26.96 21.66 2.67
CA HIS A 70 28.38 21.40 2.92
C HIS A 70 29.14 22.70 3.17
#